data_AF-F4S3J7-F1
#
_entry.id   AF-F4S3J7-F1
#
_cell.length_a   1.000
_cell.length_b   1.000
_cell.length_c   1.000
_cell.angle_alpha   90.00
_cell.angle_beta   90.00
_cell.angle_gamma   90.00
#
_symmetry.space_group_name_H-M   'P 1'
#
loop_
_entity.id
_entity.type
_entity.pdbx_description
1 polymer ?
#
loop_
_entity_poly.entity_id
_entity_poly.type
_entity_poly.pdbx_seq_one_letter_code
_entity_poly.pdbx_strand_id
1 'polypeptide(L)' 'ILILVAVVFPPASALFLTGCGCDFLINILLTVLGYIPGHVHAFYLIYKRMQAEERYGHEGYKYIGNATYVSVNLSS' A
#
# COMPACT_ATOMS: atom_id res chain seq x y z
N ILE A 1 -7.09 0.31 4.73
CA ILE A 1 -7.86 0.93 5.85
C ILE A 1 -7.89 0.03 7.08
N LEU A 2 -8.37 -1.22 6.99
CA LEU A 2 -8.40 -2.14 8.15
C LEU A 2 -7.01 -2.40 8.77
N ILE A 3 -5.95 -2.48 7.96
CA ILE A 3 -4.56 -2.63 8.44
C ILE A 3 -4.06 -1.36 9.16
N LEU A 4 -4.47 -0.18 8.70
CA LEU A 4 -4.12 1.09 9.37
C LEU A 4 -4.81 1.18 10.73
N VAL A 5 -6.09 0.82 10.80
CA VAL A 5 -6.86 0.78 12.04
C VAL A 5 -6.30 -0.28 12.99
N ALA A 6 -5.99 -1.48 12.48
CA ALA A 6 -5.38 -2.56 13.25
C ALA A 6 -3.92 -2.30 13.62
N VAL A 7 -3.25 -1.28 13.07
CA VAL A 7 -1.92 -0.82 13.49
C VAL A 7 -2.00 0.36 14.46
N VAL A 8 -3.11 1.11 14.52
CA VAL A 8 -3.32 2.21 15.48
C VAL A 8 -4.01 1.75 16.77
N PHE A 9 -4.90 0.76 16.68
CA PHE A 9 -5.63 0.21 17.84
C PHE A 9 -4.75 -0.58 18.83
N PRO A 10 -3.80 -1.45 18.41
CA PRO A 10 -2.89 -2.11 19.33
C PRO A 10 -1.85 -1.20 20.01
N PRO A 11 -1.21 -0.19 19.38
CA PRO A 11 -0.28 0.69 20.08
C PRO A 11 -0.98 1.65 21.04
N ALA A 12 -2.23 2.05 20.78
CA ALA A 12 -3.03 2.80 21.75
C ALA A 12 -3.30 1.95 23.02
N SER A 13 -3.52 0.66 22.84
CA SER A 13 -3.69 -0.31 23.94
C SER A 13 -2.37 -0.57 24.68
N ALA A 14 -1.24 -0.64 23.96
CA ALA A 14 0.10 -0.84 24.54
C ALA A 14 0.66 0.41 25.24
N LEU A 15 0.32 1.62 24.75
CA LEU A 15 0.69 2.89 25.40
C LEU A 15 0.01 3.07 26.76
N PHE A 16 -1.22 2.57 26.92
CA PHE A 16 -1.94 2.60 28.20
C PHE A 16 -1.51 1.49 29.17
N LEU A 17 -1.03 0.35 28.66
CA LEU A 17 -0.64 -0.81 29.50
C LEU A 17 0.85 -0.85 29.87
N THR A 18 1.76 -0.38 29.01
CA THR A 18 3.19 -0.66 29.17
C THR A 18 3.95 0.61 29.54
N GLY A 19 4.24 0.77 30.83
CA GLY A 19 5.27 1.69 31.31
C GLY A 19 6.65 1.28 30.77
N CYS A 20 7.33 2.22 30.11
CA CYS A 20 8.78 2.27 29.86
C CYS A 20 9.49 0.93 29.49
N GLY A 21 9.08 0.27 28.38
CA GLY A 21 9.71 -0.97 27.89
C GLY A 21 10.09 -0.97 26.40
N CYS A 22 11.05 -1.83 26.03
CA CYS A 22 11.53 -2.07 24.65
C CYS A 22 10.43 -2.43 23.66
N ASP A 23 9.31 -2.98 24.14
CA ASP A 23 8.13 -3.34 23.35
C ASP A 23 7.47 -2.14 22.65
N PHE A 24 7.56 -0.94 23.23
CA PHE A 24 7.07 0.30 22.61
C PHE A 24 7.88 0.68 21.37
N LEU A 25 9.21 0.52 21.45
CA LEU A 25 10.12 0.87 20.37
C LEU A 25 9.99 -0.10 19.19
N ILE A 26 9.79 -1.39 19.49
CA ILE A 26 9.49 -2.43 18.49
C ILE A 26 8.19 -2.11 17.75
N ASN A 27 7.12 -1.72 18.46
CA ASN A 27 5.85 -1.34 17.82
C ASN A 27 5.97 -0.08 16.92
N ILE A 28 6.75 0.93 17.34
CA ILE A 28 7.06 2.09 16.49
C ILE A 28 7.85 1.64 15.25
N LEU A 29 8.86 0.79 15.43
CA LEU A 29 9.68 0.31 14.31
C LEU A 29 8.81 -0.46 13.31
N LEU A 30 7.93 -1.35 13.78
CA LEU A 30 6.97 -2.06 12.91
C LEU A 30 6.00 -1.10 12.20
N THR A 31 5.55 -0.04 12.87
CA THR A 31 4.66 0.95 12.27
C THR A 31 5.36 1.69 11.13
N VAL A 32 6.59 2.15 11.34
CA VAL A 32 7.39 2.80 10.30
C VAL A 32 7.76 1.81 9.19
N LEU A 33 8.11 0.58 9.56
CA LEU A 33 8.51 -0.48 8.63
C LEU A 33 7.34 -1.01 7.80
N GLY A 34 6.09 -0.89 8.25
CA GLY A 34 4.89 -1.15 7.46
C GLY A 34 4.38 0.05 6.66
N TYR A 35 4.68 1.27 7.11
CA TYR A 35 4.27 2.51 6.44
C TYR A 35 5.01 2.72 5.11
N ILE A 36 6.31 2.48 5.09
CA ILE A 36 7.16 2.61 3.90
C ILE A 36 6.75 1.65 2.77
N PRO A 37 6.64 0.32 2.97
CA PRO A 37 6.25 -0.61 1.92
C PRO A 37 4.82 -0.36 1.44
N GLY A 38 3.91 0.10 2.32
CA GLY A 38 2.55 0.51 1.94
C GLY A 38 2.55 1.71 0.98
N HIS A 39 3.38 2.73 1.27
CA HIS A 39 3.54 3.88 0.38
C HIS A 39 4.19 3.50 -0.95
N VAL A 40 5.29 2.73 -0.91
CA VAL A 40 5.98 2.27 -2.12
C VAL A 40 5.05 1.41 -2.99
N HIS A 41 4.23 0.55 -2.40
CA HIS A 41 3.25 -0.25 -3.13
C HIS A 41 2.19 0.61 -3.83
N ALA A 42 1.68 1.64 -3.15
CA ALA A 42 0.74 2.59 -3.75
C ALA A 42 1.38 3.36 -4.92
N PHE A 43 2.61 3.86 -4.73
CA PHE A 43 3.38 4.52 -5.79
C PHE A 43 3.63 3.61 -6.99
N TYR A 44 3.99 2.35 -6.76
CA TYR A 44 4.18 1.35 -7.81
C TYR A 44 2.90 1.14 -8.65
N LEU A 45 1.74 1.05 -7.98
CA LEU A 45 0.46 0.87 -8.65
C LEU A 45 0.11 2.07 -9.54
N ILE A 46 0.32 3.30 -9.03
CA ILE A 46 0.09 4.55 -9.75
C ILE A 46 1.03 4.64 -10.96
N TYR A 47 2.32 4.39 -10.75
CA TYR A 47 3.33 4.42 -11.82
C TYR A 47 2.98 3.47 -12.95
N LYS A 48 2.57 2.24 -12.62
CA LYS A 48 2.14 1.24 -13.63
C LYS A 48 0.88 1.68 -14.37
N ARG A 49 -0.04 2.39 -13.71
CA ARG A 49 -1.24 2.96 -14.33
C ARG A 49 -0.88 4.07 -15.32
N MET A 50 -0.01 4.99 -14.93
CA MET A 50 0.50 6.06 -15.80
C MET A 50 1.22 5.48 -17.03
N GLN A 51 2.05 4.45 -16.83
CA GLN A 51 2.75 3.79 -17.93
C GLN A 51 1.77 3.11 -18.92
N ALA A 52 0.67 2.54 -18.42
CA ALA A 52 -0.36 1.96 -19.28
C ALA A 52 -1.09 3.03 -20.10
N GLU A 53 -1.36 4.19 -19.50
CA GLU A 53 -1.96 5.32 -20.19
C GLU A 53 -1.05 5.88 -21.29
N GLU A 54 0.25 5.97 -21.05
CA GLU A 54 1.21 6.43 -22.06
C GLU A 54 1.38 5.43 -23.20
N ARG A 55 1.32 4.12 -22.91
CA ARG A 55 1.48 3.06 -23.94
C ARG A 55 0.24 2.81 -24.78
N TYR A 56 -0.94 2.87 -24.18
CA TYR A 56 -2.19 2.47 -24.82
C TYR A 56 -3.10 3.66 -25.14
N GLY A 57 -2.81 4.84 -24.62
CA GLY A 57 -3.64 6.03 -24.75
C GLY A 57 -4.75 6.10 -23.67
N HIS A 58 -5.40 7.25 -23.61
CA HIS A 58 -6.56 7.47 -22.74
C HIS A 58 -7.64 6.43 -23.08
N GLU A 59 -8.07 5.65 -22.08
CA GLU A 59 -9.06 4.57 -22.21
C GLU A 59 -8.63 3.33 -23.05
N GLY A 60 -7.38 3.26 -23.51
CA GLY A 60 -6.88 2.14 -24.33
C GLY A 60 -6.45 0.89 -23.55
N TYR A 61 -6.56 0.90 -22.22
CA TYR A 61 -6.05 -0.16 -21.35
C TYR A 61 -7.10 -0.68 -20.36
N LYS A 62 -7.06 -1.98 -20.08
CA LYS A 62 -7.89 -2.65 -19.07
C LYS A 62 -7.01 -3.20 -17.96
N TYR A 63 -7.40 -2.96 -16.72
CA TYR A 63 -6.75 -3.55 -15.56
C TYR A 63 -7.16 -5.02 -15.41
N ILE A 64 -6.18 -5.92 -15.38
CA ILE A 64 -6.41 -7.38 -15.28
C ILE A 64 -6.06 -7.96 -13.91
N GLY A 65 -5.59 -7.13 -12.97
CA GLY A 65 -5.13 -7.55 -11.65
C GLY A 65 -3.62 -7.50 -11.49
N ASN A 66 -3.16 -7.53 -10.24
CA ASN A 66 -1.74 -7.55 -9.86
C ASN A 66 -0.88 -6.46 -10.56
N ALA A 67 -1.37 -5.21 -10.59
CA ALA A 67 -0.69 -4.10 -11.26
C ALA A 67 -0.44 -4.29 -12.78
N THR A 68 -1.17 -5.20 -13.45
CA THR A 68 -1.00 -5.48 -14.87
C THR A 68 -2.14 -4.87 -15.69
N TYR A 69 -1.77 -4.26 -16.82
CA TYR A 69 -2.67 -3.56 -17.74
C TYR A 69 -2.46 -4.15 -19.13
N VAL A 70 -3.55 -4.40 -19.86
CA VAL A 70 -3.53 -4.94 -21.24
C VAL A 70 -4.29 -4.00 -22.17
N SER A 71 -3.94 -3.99 -23.45
CA SER A 71 -4.67 -3.22 -24.46
C SER A 71 -6.08 -3.76 -24.65
N VAL A 72 -7.06 -2.84 -24.74
CA VAL A 72 -8.45 -3.20 -25.08
C VAL A 72 -8.58 -3.78 -26.49
N ASN A 73 -7.66 -3.43 -27.39
CA ASN A 73 -7.63 -3.88 -28.78
C ASN A 73 -7.23 -5.35 -28.98
N LEU A 74 -6.61 -6.00 -27.99
CA LEU A 74 -6.21 -7.41 -28.09
C LEU A 74 -7.27 -8.39 -27.56
N SER A 75 -8.36 -7.86 -26.99
CA SER A 75 -9.46 -8.66 -26.42
C SER A 75 -10.67 -8.79 -27.36
N SER A 76 -10.61 -8.20 -28.55
CA SER A 76 -11.67 -8.21 -29.57
C SER A 76 -11.32 -9.07 -30.77
#